data_AF-A0A2S6SMI1-F1
#
_entry.id   AF-A0A2S6SMI1-F1
#
_cell.length_a   1.000
_cell.length_b   1.000
_cell.length_c   1.000
_cell.angle_alpha   90.00
_cell.angle_beta   90.00
_cell.angle_gamma   90.00
#
_symmetry.space_group_name_H-M   'P 1'
#
loop_
_entity.id
_entity.type
_entity.pdbx_description
1 polymer ?
#
loop_
_entity_poly.entity_id
_entity_poly.type
_entity_poly.pdbx_seq_one_letter_code
_entity_poly.pdbx_strand_id
1 'polypeptide(L)'
;MKHKTRLIDLSIITVILITIILIVFIFFNEFKKNNAIKISKKNFNFVKVQIELELNNCDFKNEDLIFTSSCENFPNINEIQNYFNNKIKLINAHNGKKGIDNEIPGSIILEKSGREISMSIDYDLDGSIDVNHKIIFKKNK
;
A
#
# COMPACT_ATOMS: atom_id res chain seq x y z
N MET A 1 -33.13 -50.72 8.90
CA MET A 1 -33.18 -49.54 9.80
C MET A 1 -31.79 -48.95 10.08
N LYS A 2 -30.83 -49.70 10.64
CA LYS A 2 -29.45 -49.22 10.94
C LYS A 2 -28.70 -48.52 9.80
N HIS A 3 -28.84 -49.00 8.56
CA HIS A 3 -28.14 -48.43 7.39
C HIS A 3 -28.69 -47.04 6.98
N LYS A 4 -29.99 -46.80 7.22
CA LYS A 4 -30.65 -45.51 6.94
C LYS A 4 -30.24 -44.46 7.97
N THR A 5 -30.11 -44.86 9.24
CA THR A 5 -29.61 -44.01 10.33
C THR A 5 -28.15 -43.58 10.08
N ARG A 6 -27.26 -44.52 9.72
CA ARG A 6 -25.84 -44.20 9.40
C ARG A 6 -25.66 -43.21 8.24
N LEU A 7 -26.52 -43.27 7.22
CA LEU A 7 -26.47 -42.34 6.08
C LEU A 7 -26.92 -40.92 6.48
N ILE A 8 -27.93 -40.81 7.35
CA ILE A 8 -28.38 -39.53 7.90
C ILE A 8 -27.28 -38.92 8.78
N ASP A 9 -26.67 -39.70 9.67
CA ASP A 9 -25.58 -39.24 10.54
C ASP A 9 -24.38 -38.71 9.74
N LEU A 10 -24.00 -39.42 8.66
CA LEU A 10 -22.92 -38.99 7.77
C LEU A 10 -23.26 -37.67 7.03
N SER A 11 -24.50 -37.51 6.60
CA SER A 11 -24.95 -36.30 5.91
C SER A 11 -24.91 -35.06 6.83
N ILE A 12 -25.32 -35.22 8.09
CA ILE A 12 -25.28 -34.14 9.10
C ILE A 12 -23.84 -33.72 9.36
N ILE A 13 -22.93 -34.67 9.56
CA ILE A 13 -21.51 -34.39 9.79
C ILE A 13 -20.91 -33.62 8.60
N THR A 14 -21.27 -33.99 7.37
CA THR A 14 -20.74 -33.34 6.16
C THR A 14 -21.20 -31.89 6.05
N VAL A 15 -22.48 -31.60 6.34
CA VAL A 15 -23.02 -30.23 6.35
C VAL A 15 -22.30 -29.36 7.38
N ILE A 16 -22.11 -29.87 8.60
CA ILE A 16 -21.37 -29.16 9.66
C ILE A 16 -19.95 -28.84 9.19
N LEU A 17 -19.25 -29.81 8.61
CA LEU A 17 -17.87 -29.65 8.16
C LEU A 17 -17.75 -28.58 7.06
N ILE A 18 -18.68 -28.56 6.11
CA ILE A 18 -18.75 -27.52 5.07
C ILE A 18 -18.98 -26.14 5.69
N THR A 19 -19.90 -26.01 6.65
CA THR A 19 -20.16 -24.72 7.31
C THR A 19 -18.94 -24.19 8.06
N ILE A 20 -18.19 -25.06 8.76
CA ILE A 20 -16.96 -24.69 9.45
C ILE A 20 -15.90 -24.20 8.45
N ILE A 21 -15.72 -24.92 7.32
CA ILE A 21 -14.77 -24.53 6.28
C ILE A 21 -15.10 -23.14 5.72
N LEU A 22 -16.38 -22.86 5.45
CA LEU A 22 -16.81 -21.55 4.95
C LEU A 22 -16.51 -20.43 5.94
N ILE A 23 -16.77 -20.64 7.24
CA ILE A 23 -16.47 -19.67 8.29
C ILE A 23 -14.96 -19.40 8.37
N VAL A 24 -14.14 -20.45 8.41
CA VAL A 24 -12.67 -20.33 8.45
C VAL A 24 -12.14 -19.58 7.22
N PHE A 25 -12.70 -19.85 6.05
CA PHE A 25 -12.33 -19.17 4.81
C PHE A 25 -12.61 -17.66 4.85
N ILE A 26 -13.78 -17.26 5.37
CA ILE A 26 -14.14 -15.84 5.53
C ILE A 26 -13.13 -15.14 6.45
N PHE A 27 -12.87 -15.70 7.64
CA PHE A 27 -11.91 -15.12 8.59
C PHE A 27 -10.49 -15.02 8.02
N PHE A 28 -10.05 -16.04 7.26
CA PHE A 28 -8.73 -16.02 6.64
C PHE A 28 -8.58 -14.91 5.60
N ASN A 29 -9.62 -14.66 4.79
CA ASN A 29 -9.62 -13.57 3.82
C ASN A 29 -9.61 -12.20 4.51
N GLU A 30 -10.36 -12.04 5.60
CA GLU A 30 -10.38 -10.81 6.38
C GLU A 30 -9.02 -10.54 7.04
N PHE A 31 -8.37 -11.57 7.57
CA PHE A 31 -7.01 -11.45 8.12
C PHE A 31 -5.99 -10.99 7.06
N LYS A 32 -6.01 -11.59 5.87
CA LYS A 32 -5.14 -11.18 4.75
C LYS A 32 -5.37 -9.72 4.36
N LYS A 33 -6.64 -9.33 4.24
CA LYS A 33 -7.07 -7.96 3.92
C LYS A 33 -6.52 -6.96 4.94
N ASN A 34 -6.71 -7.23 6.24
CA ASN A 34 -6.23 -6.36 7.31
C ASN A 34 -4.70 -6.23 7.35
N ASN A 35 -3.97 -7.32 7.08
CA ASN A 35 -2.52 -7.26 7.01
C ASN A 35 -2.02 -6.43 5.82
N ALA A 36 -2.65 -6.58 4.66
CA ALA A 36 -2.33 -5.77 3.48
C ALA A 36 -2.55 -4.27 3.77
N ILE A 37 -3.67 -3.91 4.39
CA ILE A 37 -3.96 -2.52 4.79
C ILE A 37 -2.85 -1.97 5.70
N LYS A 38 -2.44 -2.73 6.72
CA LYS A 38 -1.40 -2.31 7.65
C LYS A 38 -0.06 -2.06 6.94
N ILE A 39 0.31 -2.93 6.00
CA ILE A 39 1.55 -2.79 5.21
C ILE A 39 1.45 -1.58 4.29
N SER A 40 0.33 -1.39 3.59
CA SER A 40 0.12 -0.25 2.70
C SER A 40 0.24 1.10 3.44
N LYS A 41 -0.35 1.24 4.66
CA LYS A 41 -0.15 2.42 5.52
C LYS A 41 1.31 2.62 5.93
N LYS A 42 2.02 1.53 6.24
CA LYS A 42 3.45 1.58 6.58
C LYS A 42 4.28 2.06 5.39
N ASN A 43 4.01 1.53 4.19
CA ASN A 43 4.67 1.94 2.95
C ASN A 43 4.40 3.41 2.64
N PHE A 44 3.15 3.87 2.80
CA PHE A 44 2.79 5.28 2.65
C PHE A 44 3.63 6.18 3.55
N ASN A 45 3.63 5.89 4.86
CA ASN A 45 4.39 6.68 5.83
C ASN A 45 5.89 6.65 5.56
N PHE A 46 6.42 5.50 5.14
CA PHE A 46 7.82 5.39 4.75
C PHE A 46 8.16 6.30 3.57
N VAL A 47 7.39 6.24 2.48
CA VAL A 47 7.60 7.10 1.30
C VAL A 47 7.46 8.58 1.68
N LYS A 48 6.43 8.92 2.45
CA LYS A 48 6.19 10.29 2.94
C LYS A 48 7.41 10.82 3.70
N VAL A 49 7.89 10.08 4.70
CA VAL A 49 9.03 10.51 5.52
C VAL A 49 10.30 10.67 4.68
N GLN A 50 10.55 9.77 3.73
CA GLN A 50 11.72 9.87 2.85
C GLN A 50 11.64 11.10 1.94
N ILE A 51 10.46 11.40 1.38
CA ILE A 51 10.25 12.62 0.58
C ILE A 51 10.41 13.88 1.44
N GLU A 52 9.85 13.91 2.66
CA GLU A 52 9.99 15.04 3.60
C GLU A 52 11.44 15.24 4.06
N LEU A 53 12.18 14.15 4.31
CA LEU A 53 13.60 14.22 4.67
C LEU A 53 14.45 14.78 3.53
N GLU A 54 14.20 14.34 2.30
CA GLU A 54 14.90 14.90 1.14
C GLU A 54 14.69 16.42 1.05
N LEU A 55 13.45 16.86 1.22
CA LEU A 55 13.10 18.28 1.17
C LEU A 55 13.81 19.08 2.25
N ASN A 56 13.83 18.56 3.47
CA ASN A 56 14.54 19.21 4.56
C ASN A 56 16.06 19.25 4.29
N ASN A 57 16.66 18.17 3.78
CA ASN A 57 18.08 18.15 3.42
C ASN A 57 18.41 19.20 2.37
N CYS A 58 17.47 19.44 1.45
CA CYS A 58 17.56 20.51 0.48
C CYS A 58 17.51 21.92 1.09
N ASP A 59 16.74 22.11 2.16
CA ASP A 59 16.73 23.37 2.90
C ASP A 59 18.07 23.61 3.65
N PHE A 60 18.74 22.55 4.10
CA PHE A 60 19.99 22.63 4.86
C PHE A 60 21.28 22.50 4.02
N LYS A 61 21.20 22.37 2.68
CA LYS A 61 22.34 22.18 1.77
C LYS A 61 23.24 20.97 2.10
N ASN A 62 22.66 19.87 2.58
CA ASN A 62 23.40 18.62 2.74
C ASN A 62 23.51 17.92 1.37
N GLU A 63 24.71 17.48 0.98
CA GLU A 63 25.01 16.94 -0.35
C GLU A 63 24.55 15.49 -0.58
N ASP A 64 24.19 14.77 0.49
CA ASP A 64 23.73 13.37 0.42
C ASP A 64 22.22 13.29 0.13
N LEU A 65 21.86 13.67 -1.10
CA LEU A 65 20.49 13.58 -1.61
C LEU A 65 20.16 12.15 -2.09
N ILE A 66 18.96 11.70 -1.76
CA ILE A 66 18.43 10.38 -2.14
C ILE A 66 18.06 10.37 -3.63
N PHE A 67 17.52 11.48 -4.13
CA PHE A 67 17.17 11.68 -5.52
C PHE A 67 18.26 12.51 -6.20
N THR A 68 18.63 12.09 -7.41
CA THR A 68 19.79 12.62 -8.15
C THR A 68 19.60 14.04 -8.69
N SER A 69 18.56 14.75 -8.25
CA SER A 69 18.17 16.07 -8.74
C SER A 69 18.59 17.16 -7.75
N SER A 70 19.08 18.30 -8.24
CA SER A 70 19.40 19.44 -7.38
C SER A 70 18.17 19.93 -6.61
N CYS A 71 18.38 20.49 -5.42
CA CYS A 71 17.32 21.07 -4.59
C CYS A 71 16.50 22.19 -5.25
N GLU A 72 17.04 22.77 -6.32
CA GLU A 72 16.35 23.75 -7.15
C GLU A 72 15.27 23.11 -8.04
N ASN A 73 15.46 21.85 -8.41
CA ASN A 73 14.58 21.07 -9.26
C ASN A 73 14.19 19.79 -8.54
N PHE A 74 13.21 19.87 -7.62
CA PHE A 74 12.68 18.69 -6.93
C PHE A 74 12.41 17.56 -7.94
N PRO A 75 12.76 16.30 -7.64
CA PRO A 75 12.72 15.20 -8.59
C PRO A 75 11.35 15.08 -9.26
N ASN A 76 11.36 14.60 -10.49
CA ASN A 76 10.13 14.27 -11.18
C ASN A 76 9.53 12.98 -10.59
N ILE A 77 8.23 12.75 -10.79
CA ILE A 77 7.53 11.58 -10.22
C ILE A 77 8.21 10.27 -10.67
N ASN A 78 8.73 10.21 -11.90
CA ASN A 78 9.36 9.00 -12.44
C ASN A 78 10.64 8.64 -11.69
N GLU A 79 11.43 9.63 -11.28
CA GLU A 79 12.64 9.41 -10.46
C GLU A 79 12.27 8.86 -9.08
N ILE A 80 11.23 9.42 -8.46
CA ILE A 80 10.70 8.95 -7.18
C ILE A 80 10.20 7.51 -7.30
N GLN A 81 9.38 7.24 -8.32
CA GLN A 81 8.88 5.90 -8.62
C GLN A 81 10.02 4.91 -8.88
N ASN A 82 11.02 5.28 -9.67
CA ASN A 82 12.16 4.42 -9.98
C ASN A 82 12.98 4.10 -8.71
N TYR A 83 13.24 5.10 -7.87
CA TYR A 83 13.91 4.90 -6.60
C TYR A 83 13.15 3.91 -5.71
N PHE A 84 11.86 4.13 -5.45
CA PHE A 84 11.11 3.27 -4.55
C PHE A 84 10.84 1.88 -5.14
N ASN A 85 10.42 1.79 -6.40
CA ASN A 85 10.07 0.52 -7.01
C ASN A 85 11.27 -0.34 -7.39
N ASN A 86 12.37 0.26 -7.88
CA ASN A 86 13.49 -0.51 -8.44
C ASN A 86 14.68 -0.59 -7.47
N LYS A 87 15.04 0.51 -6.79
CA LYS A 87 16.16 0.52 -5.84
C LYS A 87 15.74 -0.03 -4.47
N ILE A 88 14.63 0.47 -3.92
CA ILE A 88 14.10 0.01 -2.63
C ILE A 88 13.22 -1.24 -2.75
N LYS A 89 12.73 -1.54 -3.96
CA LYS A 89 11.83 -2.68 -4.21
C LYS A 89 10.56 -2.62 -3.37
N LEU A 90 10.00 -1.42 -3.22
CA LEU A 90 8.72 -1.21 -2.58
C LEU A 90 7.63 -1.92 -3.39
N ILE A 91 6.82 -2.72 -2.70
CA ILE A 91 5.74 -3.50 -3.31
C ILE A 91 4.38 -3.12 -2.74
N ASN A 92 3.36 -3.19 -3.59
CA ASN A 92 1.97 -3.08 -3.19
C ASN A 92 1.55 -4.37 -2.48
N ALA A 93 1.06 -4.24 -1.23
CA ALA A 93 0.75 -5.38 -0.38
C ALA A 93 -0.49 -6.17 -0.81
N HIS A 94 -1.34 -5.60 -1.68
CA HIS A 94 -2.57 -6.23 -2.14
C HIS A 94 -2.36 -7.14 -3.36
N ASN A 95 -1.38 -6.83 -4.21
CA ASN A 95 -1.18 -7.54 -5.47
C ASN A 95 0.29 -7.91 -5.77
N GLY A 96 1.23 -7.55 -4.89
CA GLY A 96 2.66 -7.83 -5.06
C GLY A 96 3.34 -7.08 -6.22
N LYS A 97 2.64 -6.12 -6.85
CA LYS A 97 3.19 -5.29 -7.93
C LYS A 97 3.96 -4.09 -7.36
N LYS A 98 4.25 -3.11 -8.21
CA LYS A 98 4.94 -1.86 -7.84
C LYS A 98 4.25 -1.14 -6.69
N GLY A 99 5.04 -0.69 -5.71
CA GLY A 99 4.55 0.02 -4.53
C GLY A 99 4.09 1.45 -4.83
N ILE A 100 4.68 2.12 -5.83
CA ILE A 100 4.25 3.44 -6.30
C ILE A 100 3.88 3.36 -7.78
N ASP A 101 2.63 3.60 -8.11
CA ASP A 101 2.12 3.55 -9.48
C ASP A 101 0.74 4.22 -9.53
N ASN A 102 0.49 5.06 -10.52
CA ASN A 102 -0.77 5.81 -10.63
C ASN A 102 -1.88 5.00 -11.31
N GLU A 103 -1.55 3.86 -11.92
CA GLU A 103 -2.50 3.02 -12.66
C GLU A 103 -2.90 1.75 -11.88
N ILE A 104 -2.22 1.45 -10.76
CA ILE A 104 -2.40 0.21 -10.00
C ILE A 104 -3.14 0.50 -8.69
N PRO A 105 -4.37 -0.02 -8.51
CA PRO A 105 -5.11 0.12 -7.25
C PRO A 105 -4.33 -0.43 -6.04
N GLY A 106 -4.38 0.30 -4.92
CA GLY A 106 -3.64 0.00 -3.69
C GLY A 106 -2.15 0.35 -3.72
N SER A 107 -1.62 0.87 -4.83
CA SER A 107 -0.29 1.47 -4.89
C SER A 107 -0.35 2.93 -4.45
N ILE A 108 0.79 3.48 -4.03
CA ILE A 108 0.90 4.90 -3.74
C ILE A 108 0.84 5.66 -5.07
N ILE A 109 -0.10 6.57 -5.15
CA ILE A 109 -0.28 7.51 -6.25
C ILE A 109 0.47 8.78 -5.87
N LEU A 110 1.27 9.28 -6.80
CA LEU A 110 1.98 10.54 -6.67
C LEU A 110 1.52 11.48 -7.77
N GLU A 111 1.13 12.68 -7.40
CA GLU A 111 0.80 13.76 -8.31
C GLU A 111 1.62 14.98 -7.96
N LYS A 112 2.17 15.65 -8.97
CA LYS A 112 3.01 16.84 -8.81
C LYS A 112 2.36 17.99 -9.56
N SER A 113 2.03 19.06 -8.84
CA SER A 113 1.50 20.30 -9.41
C SER A 113 2.38 21.46 -8.98
N GLY A 114 3.26 21.91 -9.87
CA GLY A 114 4.25 22.94 -9.57
C GLY A 114 5.16 22.54 -8.40
N ARG A 115 4.89 23.11 -7.23
CA ARG A 115 5.64 22.87 -5.98
C ARG A 115 4.90 22.04 -4.93
N GLU A 116 3.79 21.42 -5.32
CA GLU A 116 3.03 20.53 -4.47
C GLU A 116 3.21 19.10 -4.95
N ILE A 117 3.47 18.18 -4.02
CA ILE A 117 3.26 16.76 -4.24
C ILE A 117 2.07 16.31 -3.41
N SER A 118 1.06 15.79 -4.09
CA SER A 118 -0.02 15.06 -3.48
C SER A 118 0.33 13.57 -3.50
N MET A 119 0.25 12.95 -2.34
CA MET A 119 0.38 11.51 -2.17
C MET A 119 -0.96 10.96 -1.75
N SER A 120 -1.40 9.90 -2.42
CA SER A 120 -2.58 9.16 -2.02
C SER A 120 -2.34 7.66 -2.12
N ILE A 121 -3.13 6.87 -1.41
CA ILE A 121 -3.38 5.47 -1.74
C ILE A 121 -4.88 5.37 -1.78
N ASP A 122 -5.40 4.88 -2.90
CA ASP A 122 -6.80 4.52 -3.04
C ASP A 122 -6.91 2.98 -3.09
N TYR A 123 -7.77 2.44 -2.24
CA TYR A 123 -8.23 1.07 -2.34
C TYR A 123 -9.62 0.92 -1.72
N ASP A 124 -10.63 0.64 -2.55
CA ASP A 124 -11.93 0.10 -2.13
C ASP A 124 -12.50 -0.86 -3.17
N LEU A 125 -13.20 -1.95 -2.82
CA LEU A 125 -14.43 -2.02 -2.04
C LEU A 125 -14.26 -2.71 -0.67
N ASP A 126 -14.47 -1.92 0.39
CA ASP A 126 -14.63 -2.18 1.83
C ASP A 126 -13.45 -2.71 2.67
N GLY A 127 -12.22 -2.47 2.21
CA GLY A 127 -10.99 -2.67 3.01
C GLY A 127 -10.13 -1.44 3.09
N SER A 128 -10.78 -0.31 3.32
CA SER A 128 -10.34 1.01 2.87
C SER A 128 -8.95 1.45 3.34
N ILE A 129 -8.19 2.03 2.42
CA ILE A 129 -7.18 3.05 2.71
C ILE A 129 -7.53 4.25 1.84
N ASP A 130 -7.83 5.37 2.50
CA ASP A 130 -7.88 6.69 1.90
C ASP A 130 -6.99 7.58 2.77
N VAL A 131 -5.72 7.68 2.39
CA VAL A 131 -4.71 8.48 3.09
C VAL A 131 -4.14 9.45 2.10
N ASN A 132 -4.51 10.71 2.26
CA ASN A 132 -4.06 11.80 1.41
C ASN A 132 -3.10 12.68 2.21
N HIS A 133 -1.94 12.97 1.64
CA HIS A 133 -0.97 13.89 2.22
C HIS A 133 -0.44 14.82 1.15
N LYS A 134 -0.34 16.11 1.51
CA LYS A 134 0.20 17.14 0.62
C LYS A 134 1.50 17.66 1.19
N ILE A 135 2.50 17.72 0.33
CA ILE A 135 3.83 18.24 0.66
C ILE A 135 4.07 19.46 -0.22
N ILE A 136 4.29 20.61 0.41
CA ILE A 136 4.50 21.89 -0.29
C ILE A 136 5.97 22.30 -0.16
N PHE A 137 6.63 22.55 -1.28
CA PHE A 137 8.01 23.04 -1.29
C PHE A 137 8.04 24.55 -1.03
N LYS A 138 8.70 24.96 0.05
CA LYS A 138 9.01 26.36 0.29
C LYS A 138 10.30 26.72 -0.46
N LYS A 139 10.29 27.83 -1.19
CA LYS A 139 11.53 28.38 -1.76
C LYS A 139 12.25 29.09 -0.62
N ASN A 140 13.46 28.65 -0.27
CA ASN A 140 14.31 29.49 0.55
C ASN A 140 14.64 30.75 -0.28
N LYS A 141 14.28 31.90 0.29
CA LYS A 141 14.59 33.21 -0.25
C LYS A 141 16.08 33.47 -0.17
#